data_AF-A0A4Y9QLG8-F1
#
_entry.id   AF-A0A4Y9QLG8-F1
#
_cell.length_a   1.000
_cell.length_b   1.000
_cell.length_c   1.000
_cell.angle_alpha   90.00
_cell.angle_beta   90.00
_cell.angle_gamma   90.00
#
_symmetry.space_group_name_H-M   'P 1'
#
loop_
_entity.id
_entity.type
_entity.pdbx_description
1 polymer ?
#
loop_
_entity_poly.entity_id
_entity_poly.type
_entity_poly.pdbx_seq_one_letter_code
_entity_poly.pdbx_strand_id
1 'polypeptide(L)'
;MNKRIEELLEKYWNADSTLEEEAELRDLIAQADGHESEKEWFLSIQDFASEEPERLEIPRWKKKAGFSWLGWAASVLILVGSYAGWQAYERQQEEEAYREVAAALSLIQDKFSEGQSQLEKMNELRYLNTTNSLFENQEK
;
A
#
# COMPACT_ATOMS: atom_id res chain seq x y z
N MET A 1 30.51 67.79 -14.63
CA MET A 1 30.41 66.47 -13.99
C MET A 1 29.03 66.27 -13.38
N ASN A 2 28.52 67.22 -12.59
CA ASN A 2 27.21 67.08 -11.90
C ASN A 2 26.01 66.80 -12.82
N LYS A 3 25.92 67.40 -14.01
CA LYS A 3 24.82 67.12 -14.96
C LYS A 3 24.72 65.66 -15.41
N ARG A 4 25.86 64.98 -15.61
CA ARG A 4 25.88 63.56 -15.99
C ARG A 4 25.45 62.67 -14.83
N ILE A 5 25.83 63.04 -13.61
CA ILE A 5 25.42 62.34 -12.39
C ILE A 5 23.91 62.47 -12.21
N GLU A 6 23.35 63.67 -12.35
CA GLU A 6 21.89 63.91 -12.25
C GLU A 6 21.10 63.10 -13.29
N GLU A 7 21.54 63.08 -14.56
CA GLU A 7 20.91 62.27 -15.61
C GLU A 7 20.94 60.77 -15.31
N LEU A 8 22.08 60.26 -14.83
CA LEU A 8 22.24 58.86 -14.46
C LEU A 8 21.44 58.50 -13.20
N LEU A 9 21.34 59.42 -12.23
CA LEU A 9 20.54 59.26 -11.02
C LEU A 9 19.05 59.19 -11.37
N GLU A 10 18.58 60.06 -12.25
CA GLU A 10 17.18 60.06 -12.72
C GLU A 10 16.84 58.74 -13.42
N LYS A 11 17.71 58.24 -14.30
CA LYS A 11 17.54 56.91 -14.92
C LYS A 11 17.53 55.77 -13.91
N TYR A 12 18.45 55.80 -12.93
CA TYR A 12 18.53 54.80 -11.87
C TYR A 12 17.25 54.76 -11.04
N TRP A 13 16.73 55.94 -10.64
CA TRP A 13 15.47 56.04 -9.90
C TRP A 13 14.25 55.64 -10.72
N ASN A 14 14.28 55.86 -12.04
CA ASN A 14 13.25 55.40 -12.97
C ASN A 14 13.39 53.92 -13.36
N ALA A 15 14.42 53.21 -12.87
CA ALA A 15 14.76 51.83 -13.24
C ALA A 15 15.00 51.62 -14.75
N ASP A 16 15.45 52.67 -15.44
CA ASP A 16 15.79 52.66 -16.86
C ASP A 16 17.31 52.56 -17.11
N SER A 17 18.12 52.45 -16.05
CA SER A 17 19.59 52.34 -16.13
C SER A 17 20.05 50.97 -16.58
N THR A 18 21.18 50.95 -17.30
CA THR A 18 21.91 49.73 -17.63
C THR A 18 23.03 49.45 -16.60
N LEU A 19 23.51 48.21 -16.52
CA LEU A 19 24.60 47.83 -15.62
C LEU A 19 25.90 48.63 -15.87
N GLU A 20 26.17 49.01 -17.12
CA GLU A 20 27.34 49.84 -17.48
C GLU A 20 27.17 51.27 -16.96
N GLU A 21 25.98 51.84 -17.10
CA GLU A 21 25.63 53.18 -16.59
C GLU A 21 25.65 53.23 -15.05
N GLU A 22 25.26 52.16 -14.36
CA GLU A 22 25.32 52.06 -12.90
C GLU A 22 26.77 51.99 -12.38
N ALA A 23 27.65 51.28 -13.10
CA ALA A 23 29.07 51.27 -12.78
C ALA A 23 29.69 52.66 -12.98
N GLU A 24 29.35 53.34 -14.09
CA GLU A 24 29.76 54.72 -14.36
C GLU A 24 29.26 55.67 -13.26
N LEU A 25 27.99 55.57 -12.87
CA LEU A 25 27.36 56.38 -11.83
C LEU A 25 28.08 56.24 -10.49
N ARG A 26 28.38 55.01 -10.09
CA ARG A 26 29.11 54.72 -8.83
C ARG A 26 30.49 55.37 -8.82
N ASP A 27 31.25 55.23 -9.90
CA ASP A 27 32.60 55.77 -10.00
C ASP A 27 32.60 57.31 -10.03
N LEU A 28 31.61 57.90 -10.73
CA LEU A 28 31.44 59.35 -10.79
C LEU A 28 30.99 59.95 -9.46
N ILE A 29 30.05 59.32 -8.75
CA ILE A 29 29.60 59.75 -7.42
C ILE A 29 30.75 59.64 -6.40
N ALA A 30 31.58 58.60 -6.48
CA ALA A 30 32.76 58.49 -5.61
C ALA A 30 33.72 59.68 -5.77
N GLN A 31 33.94 60.14 -7.02
CA GLN A 31 34.89 61.20 -7.36
C GLN A 31 34.34 62.63 -7.31
N ALA A 32 33.02 62.82 -7.35
CA ALA A 32 32.41 64.15 -7.42
C ALA A 32 32.43 64.91 -6.09
N ASP A 33 32.69 66.22 -6.11
CA ASP A 33 32.51 67.09 -4.95
C ASP A 33 31.02 67.50 -4.85
N GLY A 34 30.27 66.88 -3.92
CA GLY A 34 28.82 67.06 -3.74
C GLY A 34 28.07 65.73 -3.55
N HIS A 35 26.74 65.76 -3.49
CA HIS A 35 25.87 64.57 -3.38
C HIS A 35 26.21 63.66 -2.18
N GLU A 36 26.39 64.26 -1.00
CA GLU A 36 26.74 63.53 0.23
C GLU A 36 25.69 62.46 0.58
N SER A 37 24.40 62.77 0.41
CA SER A 37 23.29 61.83 0.64
C SER A 37 23.36 60.60 -0.24
N GLU A 38 23.62 60.79 -1.53
CA GLU A 38 23.70 59.71 -2.51
C GLU A 38 24.96 58.87 -2.29
N LYS A 39 26.09 59.51 -1.94
CA LYS A 39 27.31 58.80 -1.56
C LYS A 39 27.08 57.90 -0.36
N GLU A 40 26.48 58.42 0.71
CA GLU A 40 26.16 57.62 1.91
C GLU A 40 25.25 56.44 1.58
N TRP A 41 24.23 56.66 0.74
CA TRP A 41 23.35 55.60 0.27
C TRP A 41 24.11 54.49 -0.45
N PHE A 42 24.91 54.82 -1.48
CA PHE A 42 25.65 53.82 -2.23
C PHE A 42 26.71 53.10 -1.38
N LEU A 43 27.37 53.80 -0.45
CA LEU A 43 28.31 53.20 0.49
C LEU A 43 27.64 52.21 1.43
N SER A 44 26.46 52.56 1.97
CA SER A 44 25.71 51.67 2.88
C SER A 44 25.29 50.36 2.20
N ILE A 45 24.92 50.42 0.91
CA ILE A 45 24.61 49.23 0.12
C ILE A 45 25.87 48.39 -0.11
N GLN A 46 27.00 49.04 -0.35
CA GLN A 46 28.28 48.35 -0.56
C GLN A 46 28.76 47.65 0.71
N ASP A 47 28.60 48.28 1.88
CA ASP A 47 28.91 47.69 3.18
C ASP A 47 28.03 46.45 3.42
N PHE A 48 26.72 46.56 3.16
CA PHE A 48 25.78 45.45 3.28
C PHE A 48 26.05 44.31 2.30
N ALA A 49 26.53 44.62 1.09
CA ALA A 49 26.94 43.62 0.10
C ALA A 49 28.26 42.93 0.47
N SER A 50 29.09 43.59 1.28
CA SER A 50 30.39 43.09 1.75
C SER A 50 30.26 42.29 3.05
N GLU A 51 29.16 42.45 3.78
CA GLU A 51 28.81 41.59 4.91
C GLU A 51 28.51 40.18 4.40
N GLU A 52 29.44 39.26 4.67
CA GLU A 52 29.20 37.84 4.43
C GLU A 52 27.96 37.41 5.25
N PRO A 53 26.96 36.75 4.64
CA PRO A 53 25.76 36.37 5.37
C PRO A 53 26.15 35.47 6.53
N GLU A 54 26.00 35.97 7.76
CA GLU A 54 26.20 35.18 8.98
C GLU A 54 25.44 33.87 8.83
N ARG A 55 26.19 32.77 8.72
CA ARG A 55 25.75 31.37 8.61
C ARG A 55 24.23 31.21 8.63
N LEU A 56 23.60 31.39 7.47
CA LEU A 56 22.21 31.03 7.28
C LEU A 56 22.10 29.51 7.44
N GLU A 57 21.77 29.06 8.65
CA GLU A 57 21.50 27.65 8.93
C GLU A 57 20.19 27.28 8.22
N ILE A 58 20.30 26.88 6.95
CA ILE A 58 19.16 26.38 6.19
C ILE A 58 18.68 25.11 6.90
N PRO A 59 17.43 25.08 7.42
CA PRO A 59 16.95 23.91 8.13
C PRO A 59 16.92 22.72 7.17
N ARG A 60 17.84 21.77 7.36
CA ARG A 60 17.87 20.52 6.59
C ARG A 60 16.61 19.72 6.90
N TRP A 61 15.66 19.75 5.98
CA TRP A 61 14.45 18.94 6.07
C TRP A 61 14.84 17.46 6.16
N LYS A 62 14.60 16.85 7.33
CA LYS A 62 14.84 15.41 7.53
C LYS A 62 13.83 14.65 6.66
N LYS A 63 14.31 13.99 5.60
CA LYS A 63 13.47 13.09 4.81
C LYS A 63 12.92 12.01 5.75
N LYS A 64 11.60 11.97 5.94
CA LYS A 64 10.96 10.87 6.67
C LYS A 64 11.28 9.59 5.91
N ALA A 65 11.82 8.58 6.60
CA ALA A 65 12.12 7.29 6.01
C ALA A 65 10.87 6.76 5.29
N GLY A 66 11.02 6.48 4.00
CA GLY A 66 9.90 6.21 3.12
C GLY A 66 9.20 4.90 3.52
N PHE A 67 7.89 4.99 3.72
CA PHE A 67 6.98 3.86 3.88
C PHE A 67 6.85 2.98 2.61
N SER A 68 7.82 3.04 1.70
CA SER A 68 7.79 2.39 0.39
C SER A 68 7.73 0.86 0.46
N TRP A 69 8.14 0.26 1.58
CA TRP A 69 8.02 -1.19 1.80
C TRP A 69 6.56 -1.62 1.98
N LEU A 70 5.68 -0.75 2.50
CA LEU A 70 4.27 -1.12 2.76
C LEU A 70 3.53 -1.56 1.50
N GLY A 71 3.85 -0.96 0.35
CA GLY A 71 3.26 -1.37 -0.94
C GLY A 71 3.62 -2.82 -1.30
N TRP A 72 4.87 -3.20 -1.14
CA TRP A 72 5.34 -4.58 -1.40
C TRP A 72 4.74 -5.58 -0.40
N ALA A 73 4.67 -5.20 0.88
CA ALA A 73 4.06 -6.03 1.91
C ALA A 73 2.56 -6.32 1.62
N ALA A 74 1.82 -5.31 1.17
CA ALA A 74 0.41 -5.46 0.82
C ALA A 74 0.20 -6.46 -0.33
N SER A 75 1.00 -6.39 -1.39
CA SER A 75 0.90 -7.32 -2.52
C SER A 75 1.19 -8.77 -2.11
N VAL A 76 2.22 -8.98 -1.27
CA VAL A 76 2.55 -10.32 -0.76
C VAL A 76 1.42 -10.86 0.12
N LEU A 77 0.84 -10.04 0.99
CA LEU A 77 -0.27 -10.45 1.85
C LEU A 77 -1.53 -10.82 1.06
N ILE A 78 -1.85 -10.09 -0.02
CA ILE A 78 -2.99 -10.41 -0.88
C ILE A 78 -2.80 -11.78 -1.55
N LEU A 79 -1.60 -12.06 -2.07
CA LEU A 79 -1.30 -13.33 -2.73
C LEU A 79 -1.37 -14.50 -1.75
N VAL A 80 -0.74 -14.36 -0.58
CA VAL A 80 -0.76 -15.40 0.47
C VAL A 80 -2.18 -15.61 1.01
N GLY A 81 -2.92 -14.52 1.26
CA GLY A 81 -4.29 -14.59 1.73
C GLY A 81 -5.24 -15.24 0.72
N SER A 82 -5.08 -14.93 -0.57
CA SER A 82 -5.88 -15.55 -1.63
C SER A 82 -5.60 -17.06 -1.77
N TYR A 83 -4.32 -17.46 -1.71
CA TYR A 83 -3.95 -18.87 -1.78
C TYR A 83 -4.44 -19.66 -0.55
N ALA A 84 -4.22 -19.13 0.66
CA ALA A 84 -4.69 -19.76 1.89
C ALA A 84 -6.22 -19.84 1.95
N GLY A 85 -6.91 -18.79 1.48
CA GLY A 85 -8.36 -18.76 1.40
C GLY A 85 -8.93 -19.79 0.43
N TRP A 86 -8.33 -19.94 -0.76
CA TRP A 86 -8.73 -20.98 -1.71
C TRP A 86 -8.52 -22.38 -1.13
N GLN A 87 -7.36 -22.64 -0.52
CA GLN A 87 -7.10 -23.93 0.10
C GLN A 87 -8.08 -24.25 1.25
N ALA A 88 -8.45 -23.26 2.06
CA ALA A 88 -9.42 -23.44 3.13
C ALA A 88 -10.83 -23.72 2.59
N TYR A 89 -11.21 -23.06 1.49
CA TYR A 89 -12.49 -23.27 0.82
C TYR A 89 -12.59 -24.67 0.18
N GLU A 90 -11.51 -25.14 -0.45
CA GLU A 90 -11.43 -26.49 -1.02
C GLU A 90 -11.63 -27.56 0.06
N ARG A 91 -10.94 -27.41 1.21
CA ARG A 91 -11.09 -28.35 2.34
C ARG A 91 -12.50 -28.37 2.91
N GLN A 92 -13.18 -27.23 3.00
CA GLN A 92 -14.56 -27.19 3.47
C GLN A 92 -15.50 -27.93 2.52
N GLN A 93 -15.34 -27.74 1.21
CA GLN A 93 -16.14 -28.48 0.23
C GLN A 93 -15.87 -29.98 0.25
N GLU A 94 -14.60 -30.39 0.39
CA GLU A 94 -14.23 -31.80 0.54
C GLU A 94 -14.84 -32.42 1.81
N GLU A 95 -14.82 -31.71 2.94
CA GLU A 95 -15.43 -32.17 4.19
C GLU A 95 -16.95 -32.31 4.07
N GLU A 96 -17.62 -31.37 3.41
CA GLU A 96 -19.07 -31.44 3.17
C GLU A 96 -19.44 -32.62 2.28
N ALA A 97 -18.74 -32.80 1.15
CA ALA A 97 -18.95 -33.93 0.26
C ALA A 97 -18.64 -35.27 0.95
N TYR A 98 -17.57 -35.34 1.75
CA TYR A 98 -17.23 -36.53 2.52
C TYR A 98 -18.32 -36.87 3.54
N ARG A 99 -18.88 -35.87 4.23
CA ARG A 99 -19.98 -36.06 5.19
C ARG A 99 -21.25 -36.57 4.53
N GLU A 100 -21.61 -36.03 3.36
CA GLU A 100 -22.78 -36.49 2.61
C GLU A 100 -22.62 -37.95 2.17
N VAL A 101 -21.47 -38.31 1.59
CA VAL A 101 -21.17 -39.69 1.19
C VAL A 101 -21.14 -40.62 2.40
N ALA A 102 -20.53 -40.21 3.50
CA ALA A 102 -20.49 -41.00 4.73
C ALA A 102 -21.90 -41.24 5.30
N ALA A 103 -22.76 -40.22 5.29
CA ALA A 103 -24.15 -40.35 5.72
C ALA A 103 -24.96 -41.29 4.81
N ALA A 104 -24.80 -41.17 3.49
CA ALA A 104 -25.44 -42.08 2.53
C ALA A 104 -24.95 -43.52 2.72
N LEU A 105 -23.65 -43.73 2.92
CA LEU A 105 -23.07 -45.04 3.17
C LEU A 105 -23.57 -45.65 4.49
N SER A 106 -23.71 -44.83 5.54
CA SER A 106 -24.30 -45.26 6.81
C SER A 106 -25.73 -45.76 6.63
N LEU A 107 -26.55 -45.07 5.84
CA LEU A 107 -27.92 -45.49 5.55
C LEU A 107 -27.95 -46.81 4.78
N ILE A 108 -27.07 -46.99 3.80
CA ILE A 108 -26.92 -48.24 3.05
C ILE A 108 -26.52 -49.37 4.00
N GLN A 109 -25.57 -49.12 4.90
CA GLN A 109 -25.13 -50.09 5.90
C GLN A 109 -26.28 -50.52 6.83
N ASP A 110 -27.08 -49.57 7.31
CA ASP A 110 -28.24 -49.86 8.15
C ASP A 110 -29.23 -50.77 7.40
N LYS A 111 -29.55 -50.44 6.14
CA LYS A 111 -30.44 -51.27 5.30
C LYS A 111 -29.89 -52.64 4.98
N PHE A 112 -28.58 -52.73 4.77
CA PHE A 112 -27.91 -54.02 4.54
C PHE A 112 -27.97 -54.90 5.79
N SER A 113 -27.71 -54.34 6.98
CA SER A 113 -27.79 -55.06 8.26
C SER A 113 -29.22 -55.54 8.57
N GLU A 114 -30.22 -54.70 8.28
CA GLU A 114 -31.64 -55.04 8.40
C GLU A 114 -31.99 -56.21 7.47
N GLY A 115 -31.59 -56.14 6.20
CA GLY A 115 -31.76 -57.22 5.23
C GLY A 115 -31.08 -58.53 5.63
N GLN A 116 -29.85 -58.46 6.15
CA GLN A 116 -29.15 -59.65 6.65
C GLN A 116 -29.90 -60.31 7.82
N SER A 117 -30.41 -59.53 8.77
CA SER A 117 -31.19 -60.06 9.90
C SER A 117 -32.52 -60.70 9.46
N GLN A 118 -33.15 -60.16 8.41
CA GLN A 118 -34.37 -60.74 7.85
C GLN A 118 -34.08 -62.06 7.12
N LEU A 119 -32.99 -62.11 6.34
CA LEU A 119 -32.54 -63.36 5.70
C LEU A 119 -32.17 -64.43 6.73
N GLU A 120 -31.55 -64.05 7.84
CA GLU A 120 -31.25 -64.95 8.95
C GLU A 120 -32.52 -65.54 9.57
N LYS A 121 -33.51 -64.68 9.90
CA LYS A 121 -34.83 -65.13 10.37
C LYS A 121 -35.55 -66.03 9.37
N MET A 122 -35.49 -65.71 8.07
CA MET A 122 -36.06 -66.57 7.03
C MET A 122 -35.37 -67.93 6.93
N ASN A 123 -34.06 -67.98 7.14
CA ASN A 123 -33.29 -69.22 7.15
C ASN A 123 -33.65 -70.10 8.35
N GLU A 124 -33.79 -69.50 9.55
CA GLU A 124 -34.26 -70.18 10.75
C GLU A 124 -35.69 -70.74 10.58
N LEU A 125 -36.61 -69.94 10.04
CA LEU A 125 -37.97 -70.38 9.74
C LEU A 125 -38.02 -71.49 8.69
N ARG A 126 -37.14 -71.46 7.67
CA ARG A 126 -37.01 -72.56 6.69
C ARG A 126 -36.59 -73.86 7.37
N TYR A 127 -35.64 -73.81 8.32
CA TYR A 127 -35.23 -74.99 9.07
C TYR A 127 -36.36 -75.55 9.94
N LEU A 128 -37.11 -74.67 10.62
CA LEU A 128 -38.27 -75.06 11.42
C LEU A 128 -39.40 -75.67 10.56
N ASN A 129 -39.68 -75.10 9.38
CA ASN A 129 -40.69 -75.65 8.46
C ASN A 129 -40.24 -76.95 7.78
N THR A 130 -38.93 -77.12 7.53
CA THR A 130 -38.37 -78.39 7.02
C THR A 130 -38.66 -79.57 7.97
N THR A 131 -38.90 -79.30 9.25
CA THR A 131 -39.32 -80.35 10.19
C THR A 131 -40.75 -80.84 9.87
N ASN A 132 -41.68 -79.97 9.47
CA ASN A 132 -43.03 -80.39 9.09
C ASN A 132 -43.08 -81.21 7.79
N SER A 133 -42.20 -80.95 6.81
CA SER A 133 -42.14 -81.76 5.58
C SER A 133 -41.54 -83.17 5.80
N LEU A 134 -40.84 -83.40 6.90
CA LEU A 134 -40.40 -84.73 7.32
C LEU A 134 -41.55 -85.56 7.93
N PHE A 135 -42.60 -84.90 8.43
CA PHE A 135 -43.75 -85.57 9.07
C PHE A 135 -44.99 -85.66 8.17
N GLU A 136 -45.12 -84.83 7.14
CA GLU A 136 -46.29 -84.84 6.23
C GLU A 136 -46.29 -86.04 5.23
N ASN A 137 -45.18 -86.77 5.10
CA ASN A 137 -45.08 -87.99 4.29
C ASN A 137 -45.42 -89.28 5.07
N GLN A 138 -46.05 -89.18 6.24
CA GLN A 138 -46.33 -90.32 7.12
C GLN A 138 -47.78 -90.35 7.63
N GLU A 139 -48.79 -90.01 6.82
CA GLU A 139 -50.16 -90.48 7.08
C GLU A 139 -50.79 -91.02 5.79
N LYS A 140 -51.06 -92.33 5.83
CA LYS A 140 -51.80 -93.13 4.85
C LYS A 140 -52.84 -93.93 5.61
#